data_AF-A0A9X2CWX1-F1
#
_entry.id   AF-A0A9X2CWX1-F1
#
_cell.length_a   1.000
_cell.length_b   1.000
_cell.length_c   1.000
_cell.angle_alpha   90.00
_cell.angle_beta   90.00
_cell.angle_gamma   90.00
#
_symmetry.space_group_name_H-M   'P 1'
#
loop_
_entity.id
_entity.type
_entity.pdbx_description
1 polymer ?
#
loop_
_entity_poly.entity_id
_entity_poly.type
_entity_poly.pdbx_seq_one_letter_code
_entity_poly.pdbx_strand_id
1 'polypeptide(L)' 'MGIMNVFGDWIEKRNERRIELCKSQGICPECQGKGFNLLGTEVYMVNSSYYHCAGCNGSGSYFDWVKTI' A
#
# COMPACT_ATOMS: atom_id res chain seq x y z
N MET A 1 3.06 -17.11 -25.38
CA MET A 1 2.39 -15.79 -25.38
C MET A 1 0.89 -16.00 -25.40
N GLY A 2 0.29 -16.19 -24.23
CA GLY A 2 -1.15 -16.47 -24.08
C GLY A 2 -1.82 -15.36 -23.29
N ILE A 3 -3.13 -15.23 -23.47
CA ILE A 3 -4.03 -14.28 -22.79
C ILE A 3 -3.82 -14.18 -21.27
N MET A 4 -3.38 -15.25 -20.59
CA MET A 4 -3.04 -15.22 -19.17
C MET A 4 -1.88 -14.27 -18.82
N ASN A 5 -0.92 -14.06 -19.74
CA ASN A 5 0.19 -13.11 -19.53
C ASN A 5 -0.31 -11.66 -19.61
N VAL A 6 -1.26 -11.38 -20.49
CA VAL A 6 -1.79 -10.01 -20.69
C VAL A 6 -2.50 -9.50 -19.43
N PHE A 7 -3.17 -10.38 -18.68
CA PHE A 7 -3.81 -10.00 -17.42
C PHE A 7 -2.80 -9.74 -16.28
N GLY A 8 -1.71 -10.52 -16.22
CA GLY A 8 -0.62 -10.30 -15.26
C GLY A 8 0.07 -8.95 -15.50
N ASP A 9 0.43 -8.67 -16.75
CA ASP A 9 1.10 -7.42 -17.14
C ASP A 9 0.26 -6.17 -16.79
N TRP A 10 -1.07 -6.26 -16.88
CA TRP A 10 -1.96 -5.15 -16.53
C TRP A 10 -1.99 -4.88 -15.01
N ILE A 11 -2.02 -5.94 -14.19
CA ILE A 11 -2.02 -5.82 -12.72
C ILE A 11 -0.69 -5.20 -12.27
N GLU A 12 0.42 -5.68 -12.83
CA GLU A 12 1.75 -5.19 -12.50
C GLU A 12 1.91 -3.71 -12.87
N LYS A 13 1.57 -3.32 -14.10
CA LYS A 13 1.59 -1.91 -14.55
C LYS A 13 0.69 -1.01 -13.70
N ARG A 14 -0.46 -1.52 -13.25
CA ARG A 14 -1.35 -0.78 -12.35
C ARG A 14 -0.69 -0.54 -10.99
N ASN A 15 0.00 -1.54 -10.46
CA ASN A 15 0.70 -1.43 -9.19
C ASN A 15 1.89 -0.46 -9.28
N GLU A 16 2.70 -0.58 -10.33
CA GLU A 16 3.81 0.34 -10.62
C GLU A 16 3.33 1.79 -10.69
N ARG A 17 2.28 2.06 -11.47
CA ARG A 17 1.69 3.40 -11.58
C ARG A 17 1.23 3.95 -10.22
N ARG A 18 0.66 3.10 -9.35
CA ARG A 18 0.26 3.50 -8.00
C ARG A 18 1.47 3.87 -7.16
N ILE A 19 2.54 3.08 -7.22
CA ILE A 19 3.78 3.36 -6.49
C ILE A 19 4.40 4.68 -6.98
N GLU A 20 4.46 4.92 -8.30
CA GLU A 20 4.97 6.18 -8.87
C GLU A 20 4.15 7.39 -8.42
N LEU A 21 2.82 7.28 -8.42
CA LEU A 21 1.95 8.35 -7.94
C LEU A 21 2.21 8.65 -6.46
N CYS A 22 2.23 7.62 -5.62
CA CYS A 22 2.48 7.78 -4.18
C CYS A 22 3.89 8.31 -3.90
N LYS A 23 4.89 7.89 -4.70
CA LYS A 23 6.25 8.44 -4.67
C LYS A 23 6.25 9.94 -4.97
N SER A 24 5.52 10.39 -5.99
CA SER A 24 5.43 11.81 -6.34
C SER A 24 4.80 12.67 -5.23
N GLN A 25 3.94 12.05 -4.41
CA GLN A 25 3.27 12.67 -3.28
C GLN A 25 4.02 12.47 -1.94
N GLY A 26 5.09 11.67 -1.91
CA GLY A 26 5.83 11.35 -0.70
C GLY A 26 5.09 10.46 0.29
N ILE A 27 4.00 9.79 -0.13
CA ILE A 27 3.15 8.97 0.75
C ILE A 27 3.36 7.47 0.56
N CYS A 28 3.13 6.70 1.62
CA CYS A 28 3.19 5.24 1.59
C CYS A 28 2.14 4.70 0.61
N PRO A 29 2.52 3.86 -0.38
CA PRO A 29 1.58 3.31 -1.34
C PRO A 29 0.58 2.39 -0.67
N GLU A 30 0.98 1.59 0.33
CA GLU A 30 0.12 0.61 1.00
C GLU A 30 -1.09 1.25 1.70
N CYS A 31 -0.84 2.19 2.62
CA CYS A 31 -1.89 2.87 3.38
C CYS A 31 -2.32 4.22 2.77
N GLN A 32 -1.73 4.62 1.64
CA GLN A 32 -2.01 5.90 0.97
C GLN A 32 -1.81 7.11 1.89
N GLY A 33 -0.75 7.12 2.69
CA GLY A 33 -0.43 8.21 3.60
C GLY A 33 -1.13 8.17 4.96
N LYS A 34 -2.03 7.22 5.21
CA LYS A 34 -2.81 7.17 6.46
C LYS A 34 -1.99 6.71 7.67
N GLY A 35 -0.93 5.93 7.44
CA GLY A 35 -0.19 5.25 8.51
C GLY A 35 -0.93 4.04 9.08
N PHE A 36 -2.13 3.73 8.61
CA PHE A 36 -2.90 2.56 9.02
C PHE A 36 -3.77 2.03 7.89
N ASN A 37 -4.13 0.75 7.96
CA ASN A 37 -5.10 0.14 7.05
C ASN A 37 -6.41 -0.08 7.81
N LEU A 38 -7.50 0.43 7.26
CA LEU A 38 -8.86 0.05 7.70
C LEU A 38 -9.24 -1.16 6.85
N LEU A 39 -9.22 -2.38 7.39
CA LEU A 39 -9.96 -3.45 6.72
C LEU A 39 -11.46 -3.18 6.94
N GLY A 40 -12.23 -3.21 5.85
CA GLY A 40 -13.68 -2.96 5.88
C GLY A 40 -14.48 -3.90 6.79
N THR A 41 -13.87 -4.99 7.26
CA THR A 41 -14.44 -5.96 8.20
C THR A 41 -14.25 -5.59 9.68
N GLU A 42 -13.52 -4.51 9.99
CA GLU A 42 -13.00 -4.20 11.34
C GLU A 42 -13.93 -3.35 12.21
N VAL A 43 -15.19 -3.14 11.81
CA VAL A 43 -16.20 -2.43 12.64
C VAL A 43 -16.35 -3.08 14.03
N TYR A 44 -15.92 -4.34 14.20
CA TYR A 44 -15.98 -5.10 15.45
C TYR A 44 -14.63 -5.38 16.12
N MET A 45 -13.51 -5.00 15.51
CA MET A 45 -12.18 -5.19 16.10
C MET A 45 -11.73 -3.85 16.67
N VAL A 46 -11.80 -3.71 18.00
CA VAL A 46 -11.43 -2.48 18.72
C VAL A 46 -10.09 -2.73 19.41
N ASN A 47 -9.02 -2.93 18.65
CA ASN A 47 -7.68 -2.99 19.25
C ASN A 47 -6.70 -2.09 18.48
N SER A 48 -6.64 -0.83 18.91
CA SER A 48 -6.01 0.29 18.19
C SER A 48 -4.51 0.11 17.89
N SER A 49 -3.83 -0.81 18.58
CA SER A 49 -2.38 -1.01 18.48
C SER A 49 -1.92 -1.88 17.31
N TYR A 50 -2.84 -2.56 16.60
CA TYR A 50 -2.50 -3.42 15.45
C TYR A 50 -2.73 -2.76 14.08
N TYR A 51 -3.19 -1.50 14.04
CA TYR A 51 -3.58 -0.85 12.78
C TYR A 51 -2.45 -0.19 12.03
N HIS A 52 -1.24 -0.11 12.59
CA HIS A 52 -0.14 0.54 11.88
C HIS A 52 0.16 -0.18 10.57
N CYS A 53 0.24 0.58 9.49
CA CYS A 53 0.58 0.06 8.18
C CYS A 53 1.99 -0.52 8.25
N ALA A 54 2.09 -1.84 8.10
CA ALA A 54 3.35 -2.60 8.22
C ALA A 54 4.42 -2.07 7.26
N GLY A 55 4.05 -1.76 6.01
CA GLY A 55 5.00 -1.27 5.02
C GLY A 55 5.70 0.03 5.43
N CYS A 56 5.03 0.93 6.16
CA CYS A 56 5.64 2.21 6.59
C CYS A 56 5.78 2.35 8.10
N ASN A 57 5.58 1.26 8.84
CA ASN A 57 5.54 1.20 10.30
C ASN A 57 4.74 2.34 10.96
N GLY A 58 3.57 2.67 10.40
CA GLY A 58 2.71 3.71 10.96
C GLY A 58 2.98 5.14 10.50
N SER A 59 4.09 5.42 9.80
CA SER A 59 4.48 6.79 9.41
C SER A 59 3.60 7.41 8.31
N GLY A 60 3.05 6.58 7.43
CA GLY A 60 2.39 7.02 6.20
C GLY A 60 3.35 7.57 5.14
N SER A 61 4.68 7.53 5.34
CA SER A 61 5.66 8.09 4.42
C SER A 61 6.10 7.10 3.34
N TYR A 62 6.32 7.60 2.12
CA TYR A 62 6.97 6.82 1.07
C TYR A 62 8.39 6.42 1.45
N PHE A 63 9.14 7.32 2.11
CA PHE A 63 10.53 7.06 2.48
C PHE A 63 10.66 5.94 3.50
N ASP A 64 9.76 5.89 4.47
CA ASP A 64 9.75 4.81 5.45
C ASP A 64 9.23 3.51 4.84
N TRP A 65 8.36 3.60 3.83
CA TRP A 65 7.97 2.44 3.04
C TRP A 65 9.14 1.82 2.27
N VAL A 66 9.98 2.64 1.63
CA VAL A 66 11.17 2.17 0.90
C VAL A 66 12.20 1.50 1.82
N LYS A 67 12.29 1.89 3.09
CA LYS A 67 13.23 1.27 4.05
C LYS A 67 12.82 -0.14 4.50
N THR A 68 11.57 -0.53 4.27
CA THR A 68 11.00 -1.82 4.69
C THR A 68 11.06 -2.88 3.59
N ILE A 69 11.42 -2.48 2.35
CA ILE A 69 11.67 -3.37 1.19
C ILE A 69 13.14 -3.76 1.15
#